data_AF-A0A934A3M2-F1
#
_entry.id   AF-A0A934A3M2-F1
#
_cell.length_a   1.000
_cell.length_b   1.000
_cell.length_c   1.000
_cell.angle_alpha   90.00
_cell.angle_beta   90.00
_cell.angle_gamma   90.00
#
_symmetry.space_group_name_H-M   'P 1'
#
loop_
_entity.id
_entity.type
_entity.pdbx_description
1 polymer ?
#
loop_
_entity_poly.entity_id
_entity_poly.type
_entity_poly.pdbx_seq_one_letter_code
_entity_poly.pdbx_strand_id
1 'polypeptide(L)'
;MAINLDEDNLKQGILGLVVALVQIIRDALRLQAMKRMDGGGLTEDEIDRLGRTLMDMDEVIEDIIREQGITETVRSVRNGLDSLVDDFLDQMIHPGRQIG
;
A
#
# COMPACT_ATOMS: atom_id res chain seq x y z
N MET A 1 -0.78 27.54 17.86
CA MET A 1 -1.48 26.40 18.47
C MET A 1 -0.56 25.20 18.35
N ALA A 2 0.08 24.78 19.44
CA ALA A 2 0.94 23.59 19.39
C ALA A 2 0.02 22.39 19.17
N ILE A 3 0.21 21.67 18.06
CA ILE A 3 -0.49 20.41 17.83
C ILE A 3 0.02 19.47 18.92
N ASN A 4 -0.82 19.24 19.92
CA ASN A 4 -0.56 18.25 20.96
C ASN A 4 -0.77 16.88 20.30
N LEU A 5 0.29 16.38 19.67
CA LEU A 5 0.34 15.02 19.13
C LEU A 5 0.50 14.09 20.33
N ASP A 6 -0.62 13.52 20.74
CA ASP A 6 -0.65 12.41 21.69
C ASP A 6 0.32 11.33 21.19
N GLU A 7 1.35 11.03 21.97
CA GLU A 7 2.54 10.31 21.51
C GLU A 7 2.19 8.88 21.05
N ASP A 8 1.14 8.31 21.64
CA ASP A 8 0.58 7.00 21.27
C ASP A 8 -0.21 7.06 19.94
N ASN A 9 -0.94 8.16 19.69
CA ASN A 9 -1.62 8.38 18.40
C ASN A 9 -0.61 8.58 17.26
N LEU A 10 0.52 9.24 17.54
CA LEU A 10 1.59 9.41 16.54
C LEU A 10 2.26 8.08 16.19
N LYS A 11 2.58 7.25 17.20
CA LYS A 11 3.17 5.91 16.96
C LYS A 11 2.24 5.03 16.13
N GLN A 12 0.96 4.98 16.47
CA GLN A 12 -0.01 4.19 15.70
C GLN A 12 -0.21 4.74 14.29
N GLY A 13 -0.24 6.06 14.10
CA GLY A 13 -0.33 6.71 12.79
C GLY A 13 0.86 6.39 11.89
N ILE A 14 2.09 6.49 12.42
CA ILE A 14 3.32 6.15 11.67
C ILE A 14 3.34 4.66 11.32
N LEU A 15 3.01 3.80 12.28
CA LEU A 15 2.98 2.36 12.05
C LEU A 15 1.94 2.00 10.99
N GLY A 16 0.75 2.59 11.06
CA GLY A 16 -0.29 2.43 10.04
C GLY A 16 0.17 2.88 8.66
N LEU A 17 0.93 3.98 8.56
CA LEU A 17 1.51 4.45 7.31
C LEU A 17 2.57 3.49 6.76
N VAL A 18 3.49 3.00 7.59
CA VAL A 18 4.52 2.04 7.18
C VAL A 18 3.85 0.76 6.66
N VAL A 19 2.85 0.25 7.36
CA VAL A 19 2.12 -0.94 6.94
C VAL A 19 1.37 -0.71 5.63
N ALA A 20 0.69 0.43 5.48
CA ALA A 20 0.03 0.79 4.21
C ALA A 20 1.01 0.85 3.04
N LEU A 21 2.21 1.44 3.24
CA LEU A 21 3.26 1.47 2.22
C LEU A 21 3.76 0.07 1.85
N VAL A 22 3.97 -0.80 2.84
CA VAL A 22 4.39 -2.18 2.61
C VAL A 22 3.32 -2.94 1.80
N GLN A 23 2.03 -2.74 2.08
CA GLN A 23 0.93 -3.33 1.31
C GLN A 23 0.93 -2.85 -0.16
N ILE A 24 1.14 -1.55 -0.39
CA ILE A 24 1.24 -0.99 -1.74
C ILE A 24 2.43 -1.59 -2.51
N ILE A 25 3.59 -1.70 -1.86
CA ILE A 25 4.78 -2.31 -2.47
C ILE A 25 4.51 -3.78 -2.82
N ARG A 26 3.88 -4.53 -1.92
CA ARG A 26 3.49 -5.92 -2.17
C ARG A 26 2.55 -6.03 -3.38
N ASP A 27 1.56 -5.16 -3.48
CA ASP A 27 0.60 -5.19 -4.59
C ASP A 27 1.29 -4.83 -5.92
N ALA A 28 2.24 -3.90 -5.90
CA ALA A 28 3.10 -3.61 -7.05
C ALA A 28 3.98 -4.82 -7.45
N LEU A 29 4.56 -5.53 -6.47
CA LEU A 29 5.35 -6.73 -6.72
C LEU A 29 4.51 -7.84 -7.34
N ARG A 30 3.28 -8.05 -6.87
CA ARG A 30 2.32 -9.00 -7.49
C ARG A 30 2.04 -8.65 -8.94
N LEU A 31 1.78 -7.37 -9.23
CA LEU A 31 1.54 -6.92 -10.60
C LEU A 31 2.76 -7.17 -11.51
N GLN A 32 3.96 -6.92 -10.99
CA GLN A 32 5.19 -7.20 -11.74
C GLN A 32 5.44 -8.70 -11.92
N ALA A 33 5.13 -9.51 -10.91
CA ALA A 33 5.21 -10.97 -10.97
C ALA A 33 4.32 -11.50 -12.11
N MET A 34 3.06 -11.09 -12.16
CA MET A 34 2.12 -11.45 -13.23
C MET A 34 2.66 -11.07 -14.61
N LYS A 35 3.18 -9.85 -14.78
CA LYS A 35 3.77 -9.41 -16.05
C LYS A 35 4.97 -10.27 -16.48
N ARG A 36 5.81 -10.72 -15.54
CA ARG A 36 6.97 -11.58 -15.85
C ARG A 36 6.54 -13.01 -16.19
N MET A 37 5.50 -13.51 -15.53
CA MET A 37 4.88 -14.81 -15.83
C MET A 37 4.30 -14.82 -17.25
N ASP A 38 3.49 -13.82 -17.58
CA ASP A 38 2.87 -13.69 -18.91
C ASP A 38 3.91 -13.48 -20.03
N GLY A 39 5.00 -12.78 -19.71
CA GLY A 39 6.12 -12.54 -20.63
C GLY A 39 7.09 -13.70 -20.79
N GLY A 40 6.90 -14.83 -20.10
CA GLY A 40 7.82 -15.97 -20.10
C GLY A 40 9.20 -15.67 -19.49
N GLY A 41 9.31 -14.64 -18.67
CA GLY A 41 10.55 -14.18 -18.04
C GLY A 41 10.93 -14.93 -16.76
N LEU A 42 10.16 -15.96 -16.38
CA LEU A 42 10.38 -16.81 -15.21
C LEU A 42 10.11 -18.27 -15.59
N THR A 43 10.92 -19.17 -15.05
CA THR A 43 10.68 -20.62 -15.06
C THR A 43 9.58 -21.01 -14.07
N GLU A 44 8.99 -22.19 -14.25
CA GLU A 44 7.94 -22.71 -13.35
C GLU A 44 8.38 -22.72 -11.87
N ASP A 45 9.61 -23.18 -11.59
CA ASP A 45 10.18 -23.17 -10.24
C ASP A 45 10.33 -21.76 -9.64
N GLU A 46 10.66 -20.77 -10.47
CA GLU A 46 10.78 -19.37 -10.05
C GLU A 46 9.43 -18.74 -9.75
N ILE A 47 8.40 -19.06 -10.56
CA ILE A 47 7.01 -18.65 -10.33
C ILE A 47 6.53 -19.18 -8.98
N ASP A 48 6.80 -20.45 -8.72
CA ASP A 48 6.43 -21.15 -7.50
C ASP A 48 7.09 -20.54 -6.25
N ARG A 49 8.39 -20.26 -6.32
CA ARG A 49 9.14 -19.59 -5.25
C ARG A 49 8.63 -18.17 -5.00
N LEU A 50 8.34 -17.44 -6.07
CA LEU A 50 7.82 -16.07 -5.99
C LEU A 50 6.43 -16.05 -5.35
N GLY A 51 5.55 -16.95 -5.76
CA GLY A 51 4.22 -17.12 -5.17
C GLY A 51 4.29 -17.39 -3.66
N ARG A 52 5.13 -18.34 -3.23
CA ARG A 52 5.36 -18.62 -1.81
C ARG A 52 5.86 -17.41 -1.04
N THR A 53 6.86 -16.71 -1.58
CA THR A 53 7.42 -15.51 -0.93
C THR A 53 6.35 -14.42 -0.74
N LEU A 54 5.49 -14.21 -1.74
CA LEU A 54 4.41 -13.23 -1.67
C LEU A 54 3.35 -13.62 -0.63
N MET A 55 3.02 -14.92 -0.51
CA MET A 55 2.11 -15.43 0.51
C MET A 55 2.69 -15.26 1.92
N ASP A 56 3.96 -15.59 2.12
CA ASP A 56 4.65 -15.40 3.41
C ASP A 56 4.65 -13.91 3.80
N MET A 57 4.86 -13.01 2.83
CA MET A 57 4.76 -11.57 3.05
C MET A 57 3.36 -11.14 3.48
N ASP A 58 2.31 -11.71 2.90
CA ASP A 58 0.93 -11.41 3.31
C ASP A 58 0.67 -11.79 4.76
N GLU A 59 1.06 -13.01 5.14
CA GLU A 59 0.87 -13.53 6.49
C GLU A 59 1.55 -12.64 7.53
N VAL A 60 2.82 -12.28 7.28
CA VAL A 60 3.58 -11.39 8.17
C VAL A 60 2.92 -10.01 8.30
N ILE A 61 2.43 -9.43 7.20
CA ILE A 61 1.76 -8.13 7.23
C ILE A 61 0.45 -8.21 8.02
N GLU A 62 -0.35 -9.25 7.81
CA GLU A 62 -1.60 -9.45 8.53
C GLU A 62 -1.39 -9.66 10.03
N ASP A 63 -0.36 -10.42 10.41
CA ASP A 63 -0.01 -10.64 11.80
C ASP A 63 0.44 -9.34 12.47
N ILE A 64 1.27 -8.53 11.83
CA ILE A 64 1.67 -7.20 12.36
C ILE A 64 0.43 -6.31 12.59
N ILE A 65 -0.50 -6.28 11.63
CA ILE A 65 -1.73 -5.47 11.77
C ILE A 65 -2.55 -5.94 12.98
N ARG A 66 -2.69 -7.26 13.14
CA ARG A 66 -3.47 -7.88 14.20
C ARG A 66 -2.84 -7.67 15.57
N GLU A 67 -1.54 -7.93 15.71
CA GLU A 67 -0.80 -7.78 16.95
C GLU A 67 -0.79 -6.34 17.46
N GLN A 68 -0.73 -5.37 16.53
CA GLN A 68 -0.62 -3.96 16.87
C GLN A 68 -2.00 -3.26 16.94
N GLY A 69 -3.09 -3.94 16.57
CA GLY A 69 -4.45 -3.41 16.64
C GLY A 69 -4.73 -2.22 15.72
N ILE A 70 -4.00 -2.11 14.60
CA ILE A 70 -3.97 -0.90 13.74
C ILE A 70 -4.81 -1.02 12.46
N THR A 71 -5.72 -1.99 12.36
CA THR A 71 -6.52 -2.25 11.14
C THR A 71 -7.24 -1.01 10.62
N GLU A 72 -7.91 -0.26 11.49
CA GLU A 72 -8.62 0.97 11.10
C GLU A 72 -7.65 2.07 10.67
N THR A 73 -6.53 2.23 11.36
CA THR A 73 -5.50 3.22 11.03
C THR A 73 -4.91 2.96 9.64
N VAL A 74 -4.55 1.71 9.35
CA VAL A 74 -4.05 1.30 8.03
C VAL A 74 -5.09 1.59 6.94
N ARG A 75 -6.36 1.23 7.19
CA ARG A 75 -7.45 1.50 6.23
C ARG A 75 -7.63 3.00 5.98
N SER A 76 -7.64 3.81 7.04
CA SER A 76 -7.77 5.26 6.94
C SER A 76 -6.62 5.88 6.14
N VAL A 77 -5.39 5.43 6.37
CA VAL A 77 -4.22 5.91 5.61
C VAL A 77 -4.35 5.53 4.14
N ARG A 78 -4.71 4.28 3.83
CA ARG A 78 -4.87 3.84 2.44
C ARG A 78 -5.95 4.62 1.71
N ASN A 79 -7.13 4.78 2.31
CA ASN A 79 -8.20 5.57 1.72
C ASN A 79 -7.77 7.03 1.47
N GLY A 80 -7.00 7.61 2.40
CA GLY A 80 -6.43 8.95 2.22
C GLY A 80 -5.44 9.02 1.06
N LEU A 81 -4.58 8.01 0.89
CA LEU A 81 -3.68 7.91 -0.25
C LEU A 81 -4.44 7.73 -1.57
N ASP A 82 -5.48 6.91 -1.58
CA ASP A 82 -6.32 6.68 -2.77
C ASP A 82 -6.98 8.00 -3.23
N SER A 83 -7.55 8.77 -2.28
CA SER A 83 -8.13 10.08 -2.60
C SER A 83 -7.10 11.06 -3.16
N LEU A 84 -5.88 11.09 -2.61
CA LEU A 84 -4.80 11.95 -3.13
C LEU A 84 -4.35 11.56 -4.54
N VAL A 85 -4.34 10.26 -4.84
CA VAL A 85 -4.04 9.75 -6.18
C VAL A 85 -5.15 10.15 -7.15
N ASP A 86 -6.42 10.00 -6.77
CA ASP A 86 -7.57 10.38 -7.58
C ASP A 86 -7.56 11.89 -7.91
N ASP A 87 -7.34 12.74 -6.91
CA ASP A 87 -7.23 14.20 -7.09
C ASP A 87 -6.12 14.58 -8.11
N PHE A 88 -4.98 13.89 -8.03
CA PHE A 88 -3.86 14.11 -8.94
C PHE A 88 -4.15 13.62 -10.36
N LEU A 89 -4.80 12.46 -10.50
CA LEU A 89 -5.22 11.93 -11.80
C LEU A 89 -6.24 12.85 -12.47
N ASP A 90 -7.21 13.36 -11.72
CA ASP A 90 -8.20 14.32 -12.22
C ASP A 90 -7.54 15.60 -12.71
N GLN A 91 -6.53 16.11 -12.00
CA GLN A 91 -5.78 17.30 -12.42
C GLN A 91 -4.98 17.08 -13.72
N MET A 92 -4.41 15.88 -13.92
CA MET A 92 -3.66 15.56 -15.15
C MET A 92 -4.56 15.29 -16.35
N ILE A 93 -5.74 14.70 -16.15
CA ILE A 93 -6.70 14.40 -17.22
C ILE A 93 -7.52 15.64 -17.61
N HIS A 94 -7.69 16.60 -16.68
CA HIS A 94 -8.34 17.88 -16.93
C HIS A 94 -7.42 19.10 -16.75
N PRO A 95 -6.41 19.29 -17.62
CA PRO A 95 -5.61 20.51 -17.61
C PRO A 95 -6.45 21.66 -18.20
N GLY A 96 -7.15 22.43 -17.35
CA GLY A 96 -7.67 23.74 -17.74
C GLY A 96 -9.18 24.00 -17.65
N ARG A 97 -9.91 23.45 -16.66
CA ARG A 97 -11.15 24.11 -16.21
C ARG A 97 -10.86 25.05 -15.04
N GLN A 98 -10.12 26.12 -15.31
CA GLN A 98 -10.46 27.41 -14.69
C GLN A 98 -11.54 28.01 -15.57
N ILE A 99 -12.79 27.86 -15.14
CA ILE A 99 -13.93 28.62 -15.66
C ILE A 99 -14.04 29.86 -14.77
N GLY A 100 -14.17 31.02 -15.40
CA GLY A 100 -14.19 32.34 -14.76
C GLY A 100 -15.42 32.63 -13.92
#